data_AF-A0A515D9K1-F1
#
_entry.id   AF-A0A515D9K1-F1
#
_cell.length_a   1.000
_cell.length_b   1.000
_cell.length_c   1.000
_cell.angle_alpha   90.00
_cell.angle_beta   90.00
_cell.angle_gamma   90.00
#
_symmetry.space_group_name_H-M   'P 1'
#
loop_
_entity.id
_entity.type
_entity.pdbx_description
1 polymer ?
#
loop_
_entity_poly.entity_id
_entity_poly.type
_entity_poly.pdbx_seq_one_letter_code
_entity_poly.pdbx_strand_id
1 'polypeptide(L)'
;MRGFLSALVLGISMFTGGAQAALVVGNTYQDSNHLSWTYVGDYNVGAGPAWETDPADYSALQAAAIVFGTAAAGYEYAISTLDTIVNHLAWYDGYGNGSHLPLTNSYGGGVALAEGFFSDVGARGYNTWGDFSAYVGSDRAEVGGGAFNHVFITAAANHVPEPGSLALLGLGLVAIAVMRRRKV
;
A
#
# COMPACT_ATOMS: atom_id res chain seq x y z
N MET A 1 -39.01 50.86 4.60
CA MET A 1 -38.80 49.68 5.47
C MET A 1 -38.25 48.56 4.61
N ARG A 2 -36.97 48.23 4.81
CA ARG A 2 -36.23 47.19 4.06
C ARG A 2 -36.33 45.89 4.86
N GLY A 3 -36.96 44.86 4.30
CA GLY A 3 -37.05 43.52 4.88
C GLY A 3 -36.18 42.55 4.09
N PHE A 4 -35.23 41.93 4.78
CA PHE A 4 -34.16 41.08 4.27
C PHE A 4 -34.68 39.74 3.73
N LEU A 5 -34.30 39.38 2.49
CA LEU A 5 -34.29 37.99 2.04
C LEU A 5 -33.06 37.29 2.63
N SER A 6 -33.29 36.32 3.51
CA SER A 6 -32.25 35.39 3.96
C SER A 6 -32.14 34.26 2.94
N ALA A 7 -31.08 34.24 2.15
CA ALA A 7 -30.74 33.11 1.30
C ALA A 7 -29.81 32.16 2.06
N LEU A 8 -30.36 31.02 2.49
CA LEU A 8 -29.59 29.89 3.01
C LEU A 8 -28.86 29.22 1.83
N VAL A 9 -27.55 29.45 1.72
CA VAL A 9 -26.71 28.75 0.75
C VAL A 9 -26.36 27.38 1.34
N LEU A 10 -27.08 26.34 0.93
CA LEU A 10 -26.69 24.96 1.17
C LEU A 10 -25.56 24.59 0.19
N GLY A 11 -24.32 24.59 0.68
CA GLY A 11 -23.18 24.09 -0.08
C GLY A 11 -23.25 22.57 -0.20
N ILE A 12 -23.73 22.07 -1.34
CA ILE A 12 -23.63 20.65 -1.70
C ILE A 12 -22.22 20.43 -2.26
N SER A 13 -21.31 19.92 -1.43
CA SER A 13 -20.03 19.39 -1.90
C SER A 13 -20.32 18.10 -2.68
N MET A 14 -20.38 18.21 -4.01
CA MET A 14 -20.42 17.06 -4.90
C MET A 14 -19.03 16.41 -4.91
N PHE A 15 -18.89 15.25 -4.28
CA PHE A 15 -17.80 14.33 -4.59
C PHE A 15 -18.13 13.72 -5.96
N THR A 16 -17.54 14.28 -7.02
CA THR A 16 -17.62 13.69 -8.36
C THR A 16 -16.71 12.46 -8.39
N GLY A 17 -17.24 11.31 -7.97
CA GLY A 17 -16.65 10.01 -8.25
C GLY A 17 -16.81 9.70 -9.74
N GLY A 18 -15.96 10.30 -10.58
CA GLY A 18 -15.79 9.84 -11.96
C GLY A 18 -15.14 8.47 -11.91
N ALA A 19 -15.74 7.48 -12.58
CA ALA A 19 -15.10 6.18 -12.79
C ALA A 19 -13.77 6.42 -13.52
N GLN A 20 -12.65 6.30 -12.80
CA GLN A 20 -11.33 6.36 -13.40
C GLN A 20 -11.05 4.98 -13.99
N ALA A 21 -10.89 4.92 -15.32
CA ALA A 21 -10.63 3.69 -16.04
C ALA A 21 -9.17 3.20 -15.92
N ALA A 22 -8.34 3.87 -15.13
CA ALA A 22 -6.96 3.51 -14.86
C ALA A 22 -6.49 4.10 -13.53
N LEU A 23 -5.55 3.41 -12.86
CA LEU A 23 -4.84 3.98 -11.71
C LEU A 23 -4.00 5.18 -12.15
N VAL A 24 -4.07 6.26 -11.37
CA VAL A 24 -3.32 7.50 -11.62
C VAL A 24 -2.49 7.83 -10.39
N VAL A 25 -1.18 8.01 -10.57
CA VAL A 25 -0.25 8.28 -9.46
C VAL A 25 -0.67 9.55 -8.74
N GLY A 26 -0.72 9.48 -7.41
CA GLY A 26 -1.17 10.57 -6.54
C GLY A 26 -2.67 10.60 -6.27
N ASN A 27 -3.50 9.84 -7.01
CA ASN A 27 -4.92 9.73 -6.71
C ASN A 27 -5.17 8.83 -5.50
N THR A 28 -6.30 9.08 -4.84
CA THR A 28 -6.73 8.32 -3.66
C THR A 28 -7.78 7.28 -4.02
N TYR A 29 -7.57 6.07 -3.53
CA TYR A 29 -8.40 4.89 -3.70
C TYR A 29 -8.80 4.36 -2.32
N GLN A 30 -9.82 3.52 -2.25
CA GLN A 30 -10.27 2.93 -0.98
C GLN A 30 -10.12 1.42 -1.00
N ASP A 31 -9.86 0.86 0.19
CA ASP A 31 -10.02 -0.57 0.44
C ASP A 31 -11.46 -0.92 0.86
N SER A 32 -11.72 -2.20 1.15
CA SER A 32 -13.03 -2.66 1.63
C SER A 32 -13.43 -2.12 3.00
N ASN A 33 -12.50 -1.54 3.75
CA ASN A 33 -12.72 -0.93 5.05
C ASN A 33 -12.88 0.60 4.95
N HIS A 34 -12.93 1.14 3.73
CA HIS A 34 -12.97 2.58 3.44
C HIS A 34 -11.74 3.37 3.91
N LEU A 35 -10.61 2.70 4.15
CA LEU A 35 -9.35 3.42 4.37
C LEU A 35 -8.86 3.97 3.05
N SER A 36 -8.32 5.19 3.10
CA SER A 36 -7.85 5.90 1.91
C SER A 36 -6.37 5.63 1.63
N TRP A 37 -6.05 5.33 0.38
CA TRP A 37 -4.72 4.93 -0.07
C TRP A 37 -4.32 5.73 -1.32
N THR A 38 -3.11 6.26 -1.34
CA THR A 38 -2.59 7.02 -2.48
C THR A 38 -1.82 6.09 -3.41
N TYR A 39 -2.18 6.02 -4.70
CA TYR A 39 -1.44 5.21 -5.66
C TYR A 39 -0.06 5.81 -5.94
N VAL A 40 1.00 5.01 -5.87
CA VAL A 40 2.39 5.46 -6.09
C VAL A 40 3.03 4.87 -7.34
N GLY A 41 2.49 3.78 -7.87
CA GLY A 41 2.98 3.12 -9.08
C GLY A 41 2.78 1.61 -9.00
N ASP A 42 3.35 0.89 -9.95
CA ASP A 42 3.32 -0.56 -10.02
C ASP A 42 4.71 -1.13 -10.31
N TYR A 43 4.89 -2.41 -10.04
CA TYR A 43 6.08 -3.15 -10.44
C TYR A 43 5.70 -4.51 -10.98
N ASN A 44 6.51 -5.01 -11.92
CA ASN A 44 6.38 -6.37 -12.41
C ASN A 44 7.09 -7.33 -11.43
N VAL A 45 6.45 -8.45 -11.07
CA VAL A 45 7.04 -9.50 -10.23
C VAL A 45 8.37 -9.99 -10.82
N GLY A 46 8.44 -10.07 -12.15
CA GLY A 46 9.58 -10.43 -12.97
C GLY A 46 10.73 -9.41 -13.01
N ALA A 47 10.59 -8.23 -12.38
CA ALA A 47 11.63 -7.20 -12.40
C ALA A 47 12.66 -7.35 -11.27
N GLY A 48 12.62 -8.46 -10.53
CA GLY A 48 13.52 -8.76 -9.42
C GLY A 48 14.88 -9.32 -9.85
N PRO A 49 15.72 -9.72 -8.87
CA PRO A 49 16.98 -10.40 -9.14
C PRO A 49 16.76 -11.75 -9.85
N ALA A 50 17.69 -12.12 -10.72
CA ALA A 50 17.62 -13.37 -11.49
C ALA A 50 17.54 -14.61 -10.57
N TRP A 51 16.57 -15.49 -10.83
CA TRP A 51 16.31 -16.68 -10.00
C TRP A 51 17.51 -17.63 -9.92
N GLU A 52 18.40 -17.68 -10.93
CA GLU A 52 19.60 -18.54 -10.95
C GLU A 52 20.64 -18.16 -9.88
N THR A 53 20.44 -17.02 -9.21
CA THR A 53 21.31 -16.55 -8.13
C THR A 53 20.81 -16.94 -6.73
N ASP A 54 19.75 -17.75 -6.65
CA ASP A 54 19.03 -18.10 -5.42
C ASP A 54 18.71 -16.83 -4.59
N PRO A 55 18.02 -15.83 -5.17
CA PRO A 55 17.79 -14.57 -4.49
C PRO A 55 16.90 -14.78 -3.26
N ALA A 56 16.91 -13.82 -2.32
CA ALA A 56 15.99 -13.89 -1.20
C ALA A 56 14.52 -13.88 -1.66
N ASP A 57 13.67 -14.58 -0.94
CA ASP A 57 12.23 -14.44 -1.10
C ASP A 57 11.76 -13.09 -0.57
N TYR A 58 10.76 -12.51 -1.23
CA TYR A 58 10.18 -11.25 -0.84
C TYR A 58 8.66 -11.34 -0.76
N SER A 59 8.09 -10.83 0.33
CA SER A 59 6.69 -10.45 0.33
C SER A 59 6.45 -9.26 -0.62
N ALA A 60 5.22 -9.06 -1.06
CA ALA A 60 4.89 -7.95 -1.94
C ALA A 60 5.11 -6.57 -1.28
N LEU A 61 4.97 -6.50 0.05
CA LEU A 61 5.31 -5.30 0.84
C LEU A 61 6.83 -5.05 0.87
N GLN A 62 7.64 -6.10 1.02
CA GLN A 62 9.10 -5.97 0.98
C GLN A 62 9.57 -5.55 -0.42
N ALA A 63 9.00 -6.14 -1.47
CA ALA A 63 9.24 -5.77 -2.85
C ALA A 63 8.89 -4.30 -3.12
N ALA A 64 7.73 -3.82 -2.64
CA ALA A 64 7.37 -2.41 -2.74
C ALA A 64 8.40 -1.50 -2.05
N ALA A 65 8.90 -1.87 -0.87
CA ALA A 65 9.93 -1.10 -0.19
C ALA A 65 11.28 -1.09 -0.93
N ILE A 66 11.61 -2.15 -1.67
CA ILE A 66 12.81 -2.20 -2.52
C ILE A 66 12.65 -1.27 -3.73
N VAL A 67 11.49 -1.29 -4.39
CA VAL A 67 11.25 -0.55 -5.63
C VAL A 67 10.98 0.94 -5.38
N PHE A 68 10.18 1.27 -4.36
CA PHE A 68 9.71 2.64 -4.08
C PHE A 68 10.40 3.29 -2.87
N GLY A 69 11.30 2.56 -2.20
CA GLY A 69 11.96 2.98 -0.97
C GLY A 69 11.18 2.61 0.29
N THR A 70 11.80 2.72 1.46
CA THR A 70 11.11 2.46 2.73
C THR A 70 10.07 3.54 3.02
N ALA A 71 8.86 3.13 3.38
CA ALA A 71 7.83 4.08 3.81
C ALA A 71 8.31 4.91 5.01
N ALA A 72 7.98 6.20 5.00
CA ALA A 72 8.29 7.09 6.12
C ALA A 72 7.54 6.64 7.39
N ALA A 73 8.05 7.00 8.57
CA ALA A 73 7.42 6.63 9.84
C ALA A 73 5.93 7.02 9.87
N GLY A 74 5.08 6.06 10.22
CA GLY A 74 3.62 6.19 10.22
C GLY A 74 2.93 5.79 8.91
N TYR A 75 3.65 5.79 7.79
CA TYR A 75 3.14 5.36 6.49
C TYR A 75 3.39 3.88 6.25
N GLU A 76 2.42 3.24 5.61
CA GLU A 76 2.47 1.84 5.25
C GLU A 76 2.17 1.68 3.76
N TYR A 77 2.77 0.67 3.15
CA TYR A 77 2.40 0.25 1.80
C TYR A 77 1.21 -0.72 1.84
N ALA A 78 0.41 -0.69 0.79
CA ALA A 78 -0.57 -1.70 0.44
C ALA A 78 -0.42 -2.06 -1.04
N ILE A 79 -0.78 -3.29 -1.38
CA ILE A 79 -0.65 -3.88 -2.70
C ILE A 79 -2.05 -4.24 -3.22
N SER A 80 -2.24 -4.07 -4.52
CA SER A 80 -3.43 -4.55 -5.21
C SER A 80 -3.08 -5.30 -6.48
N THR A 81 -3.88 -6.31 -6.76
CA THR A 81 -3.92 -6.97 -8.08
C THR A 81 -4.98 -6.37 -9.01
N LEU A 82 -5.71 -5.35 -8.54
CA LEU A 82 -6.78 -4.66 -9.27
C LEU A 82 -6.45 -3.17 -9.46
N ASP A 83 -7.00 -2.59 -10.52
CA ASP A 83 -6.81 -1.21 -10.95
C ASP A 83 -7.90 -0.23 -10.47
N THR A 84 -8.82 -0.71 -9.63
CA THR A 84 -10.00 0.05 -9.20
C THR A 84 -10.10 0.21 -7.69
N ILE A 85 -9.57 -0.75 -6.92
CA ILE A 85 -9.63 -0.78 -5.46
C ILE A 85 -8.31 -1.31 -4.87
N VAL A 86 -8.07 -1.03 -3.59
CA VAL A 86 -6.97 -1.68 -2.84
C VAL A 86 -7.51 -2.96 -2.21
N ASN A 87 -7.07 -4.11 -2.70
CA ASN A 87 -7.61 -5.41 -2.28
C ASN A 87 -6.69 -6.20 -1.33
N HIS A 88 -5.50 -5.68 -1.01
CA HIS A 88 -4.49 -6.32 -0.16
C HIS A 88 -4.03 -7.70 -0.67
N LEU A 89 -4.10 -7.90 -1.99
CA LEU A 89 -3.63 -9.10 -2.67
C LEU A 89 -2.49 -8.74 -3.61
N ALA A 90 -1.61 -9.72 -3.82
CA ALA A 90 -0.45 -9.61 -4.69
C ALA A 90 -0.21 -10.90 -5.48
N TRP A 91 0.44 -10.75 -6.62
CA TRP A 91 0.98 -11.83 -7.42
C TRP A 91 2.38 -12.22 -6.93
N TYR A 92 2.67 -13.52 -7.01
CA TYR A 92 3.92 -14.14 -6.60
C TYR A 92 4.33 -15.19 -7.64
N ASP A 93 5.62 -15.25 -7.94
CA ASP A 93 6.21 -16.40 -8.63
C ASP A 93 6.72 -17.37 -7.57
N GLY A 94 6.49 -18.67 -7.74
CA GLY A 94 6.99 -19.70 -6.83
C GLY A 94 7.95 -20.64 -7.52
N TYR A 95 8.98 -21.15 -6.84
CA TYR A 95 10.04 -21.92 -7.51
C TYR A 95 9.45 -23.18 -8.17
N GLY A 96 9.46 -23.24 -9.50
CA GLY A 96 8.82 -24.30 -10.27
C GLY A 96 7.28 -24.21 -10.38
N ASN A 97 6.66 -23.16 -9.84
CA ASN A 97 5.22 -23.02 -9.65
C ASN A 97 4.68 -21.60 -9.94
N GLY A 98 3.97 -21.44 -11.06
CA GLY A 98 3.29 -20.19 -11.44
C GLY A 98 1.85 -20.01 -10.93
N SER A 99 1.37 -20.85 -10.01
CA SER A 99 -0.04 -20.84 -9.57
C SER A 99 -0.53 -19.49 -9.03
N HIS A 100 0.39 -18.68 -8.53
CA HIS A 100 0.13 -17.37 -7.94
C HIS A 100 0.50 -16.18 -8.84
N LEU A 101 0.71 -16.43 -10.13
CA LEU A 101 0.76 -15.41 -11.18
C LEU A 101 -0.63 -15.20 -11.82
N PRO A 102 -0.92 -14.04 -12.42
CA PRO A 102 -2.23 -13.75 -13.00
C PRO A 102 -2.53 -14.65 -14.21
N LEU A 103 -3.81 -14.86 -14.52
CA LEU A 103 -4.23 -15.63 -15.72
C LEU A 103 -3.78 -15.00 -17.05
N THR A 104 -3.41 -13.72 -17.04
CA THR A 104 -2.82 -13.03 -18.19
C THR A 104 -1.36 -13.42 -18.42
N ASN A 105 -0.69 -14.01 -17.42
CA ASN A 105 0.62 -14.62 -17.56
C ASN A 105 0.46 -16.05 -18.11
N SER A 106 1.32 -16.43 -19.07
CA SER A 106 1.25 -17.77 -19.71
C SER A 106 1.47 -18.94 -18.76
N TYR A 107 2.05 -18.71 -17.59
CA TYR A 107 2.30 -19.69 -16.53
C TYR A 107 1.36 -19.53 -15.33
N GLY A 108 0.42 -18.58 -15.39
CA GLY A 108 -0.37 -18.15 -14.25
C GLY A 108 -1.55 -19.05 -13.90
N GLY A 109 -1.73 -19.29 -12.60
CA GLY A 109 -2.91 -19.97 -12.04
C GLY A 109 -4.05 -19.03 -11.62
N GLY A 110 -3.83 -17.72 -11.60
CA GLY A 110 -4.85 -16.74 -11.27
C GLY A 110 -5.18 -16.61 -9.77
N VAL A 111 -4.37 -17.21 -8.90
CA VAL A 111 -4.63 -17.23 -7.45
C VAL A 111 -3.71 -16.22 -6.75
N ALA A 112 -4.18 -14.98 -6.55
CA ALA A 112 -3.41 -14.01 -5.77
C ALA A 112 -3.30 -14.43 -4.28
N LEU A 113 -2.23 -14.00 -3.62
CA LEU A 113 -1.99 -14.23 -2.19
C LEU A 113 -2.04 -12.89 -1.42
N ALA A 114 -2.07 -12.97 -0.09
CA ALA A 114 -1.99 -11.75 0.74
C ALA A 114 -0.69 -10.98 0.46
N GLU A 115 -0.75 -9.65 0.49
CA GLU A 115 0.40 -8.76 0.24
C GLU A 115 1.58 -8.96 1.22
N GLY A 116 1.29 -9.46 2.42
CA GLY A 116 2.30 -9.79 3.45
C GLY A 116 2.69 -11.27 3.48
N PHE A 117 2.24 -12.08 2.52
CA PHE A 117 2.61 -13.48 2.43
C PHE A 117 4.12 -13.64 2.23
N PHE A 118 4.70 -14.64 2.89
CA PHE A 118 6.12 -14.97 2.80
C PHE A 118 6.29 -16.48 2.93
N SER A 119 7.09 -17.07 2.04
CA SER A 119 7.43 -18.50 2.06
C SER A 119 8.85 -18.70 1.53
N ASP A 120 9.72 -19.18 2.41
CA ASP A 120 11.09 -19.64 2.16
C ASP A 120 11.17 -21.00 2.85
N VAL A 121 11.27 -22.08 2.08
CA VAL A 121 11.26 -23.46 2.55
C VAL A 121 12.57 -24.16 2.17
N GLY A 122 13.23 -24.73 3.18
CA GLY A 122 14.48 -25.44 2.97
C GLY A 122 15.70 -24.53 3.14
N ALA A 123 16.56 -24.46 2.13
CA ALA A 123 17.75 -23.63 2.17
C ALA A 123 17.37 -22.20 1.80
N ARG A 124 17.94 -21.21 2.50
CA ARG A 124 17.60 -19.79 2.33
C ARG A 124 17.63 -19.36 0.87
N GLY A 125 16.56 -18.68 0.46
CA GLY A 125 16.42 -18.08 -0.88
C GLY A 125 15.61 -18.95 -1.83
N TYR A 126 15.22 -18.35 -2.94
CA TYR A 126 14.36 -18.90 -3.98
C TYR A 126 15.06 -20.04 -4.73
N ASN A 127 14.99 -21.27 -4.21
CA ASN A 127 15.74 -22.41 -4.73
C ASN A 127 14.99 -23.75 -4.64
N THR A 128 13.83 -23.77 -4.00
CA THR A 128 13.12 -24.99 -3.64
C THR A 128 11.61 -24.86 -3.82
N TRP A 129 11.02 -25.95 -4.34
CA TRP A 129 9.81 -26.59 -3.80
C TRP A 129 8.87 -25.83 -2.85
N GLY A 130 8.25 -24.69 -3.19
CA GLY A 130 7.34 -23.97 -2.28
C GLY A 130 7.86 -22.63 -1.77
N ASP A 131 9.01 -22.18 -2.25
CA ASP A 131 9.45 -20.79 -2.16
C ASP A 131 8.57 -19.93 -3.04
N PHE A 132 8.23 -18.74 -2.56
CA PHE A 132 7.43 -17.77 -3.31
C PHE A 132 7.97 -16.37 -3.07
N SER A 133 8.20 -15.66 -4.18
CA SER A 133 8.69 -14.30 -4.16
C SER A 133 7.79 -13.41 -5.02
N ALA A 134 7.44 -12.25 -4.47
CA ALA A 134 6.79 -11.18 -5.23
C ALA A 134 7.78 -10.41 -6.10
N TYR A 135 9.08 -10.70 -6.02
CA TYR A 135 10.10 -9.96 -6.76
C TYR A 135 11.30 -10.84 -7.12
N VAL A 136 11.17 -11.53 -8.25
CA VAL A 136 12.18 -12.45 -8.80
C VAL A 136 12.17 -12.36 -10.32
N GLY A 137 13.34 -12.23 -10.92
CA GLY A 137 13.53 -12.03 -12.35
C GLY A 137 14.03 -13.27 -13.08
N SER A 138 14.01 -13.18 -14.40
CA SER A 138 14.43 -14.23 -15.36
C SER A 138 13.69 -15.57 -15.22
N ASP A 139 12.58 -15.58 -14.48
CA ASP A 139 11.68 -16.73 -14.31
C ASP A 139 10.31 -16.46 -15.00
N ARG A 140 9.30 -17.29 -14.71
CA ARG A 140 7.95 -17.27 -15.30
C ARG A 140 7.27 -15.90 -15.24
N ALA A 141 7.44 -15.14 -14.16
CA ALA A 141 6.83 -13.83 -14.02
C ALA A 141 7.28 -12.85 -15.11
N GLU A 142 8.58 -12.86 -15.44
CA GLU A 142 9.16 -12.01 -16.50
C GLU A 142 8.78 -12.54 -17.88
N VAL A 143 9.03 -13.83 -18.14
CA VAL A 143 8.85 -14.44 -19.46
C VAL A 143 7.37 -14.58 -19.85
N GLY A 144 6.50 -14.85 -18.88
CA GLY A 144 5.08 -15.05 -19.11
C GLY A 144 4.26 -13.76 -19.24
N GLY A 145 4.85 -12.61 -18.86
CA GLY A 145 4.22 -11.28 -18.92
C GLY A 145 3.11 -11.04 -17.90
N GLY A 146 2.65 -9.79 -17.78
CA GLY A 146 1.39 -9.44 -17.12
C GLY A 146 1.32 -9.53 -15.59
N ALA A 147 2.40 -9.91 -14.90
CA ALA A 147 2.45 -10.05 -13.44
C ALA A 147 2.77 -8.71 -12.74
N PHE A 148 1.82 -7.77 -12.75
CA PHE A 148 1.99 -6.45 -12.11
C PHE A 148 1.29 -6.36 -10.77
N ASN A 149 2.02 -5.89 -9.76
CA ASN A 149 1.51 -5.53 -8.44
C ASN A 149 1.41 -4.01 -8.34
N HIS A 150 0.19 -3.51 -8.09
CA HIS A 150 -0.08 -2.08 -7.91
C HIS A 150 0.21 -1.67 -6.48
N VAL A 151 1.00 -0.61 -6.29
CA VAL A 151 1.48 -0.15 -4.99
C VAL A 151 0.77 1.13 -4.59
N PHE A 152 0.28 1.13 -3.36
CA PHE A 152 -0.35 2.26 -2.72
C PHE A 152 0.35 2.54 -1.39
N ILE A 153 0.28 3.79 -0.94
CA ILE A 153 0.76 4.20 0.37
C ILE A 153 -0.39 4.82 1.16
N THR A 154 -0.37 4.70 2.49
CA THR A 154 -1.40 5.31 3.36
C THR A 154 -1.61 6.77 2.97
N ALA A 155 -2.85 7.18 2.68
CA ALA A 155 -3.13 8.55 2.28
C ALA A 155 -2.79 9.52 3.43
N ALA A 156 -2.25 10.69 3.11
CA ALA A 156 -1.90 11.71 4.11
C ALA A 156 -3.11 12.14 4.97
N ALA A 157 -4.33 12.02 4.44
CA ALA A 157 -5.57 12.29 5.19
C ALA A 157 -5.81 11.30 6.36
N ASN A 158 -5.23 10.10 6.29
CA ASN A 158 -5.29 9.12 7.39
C ASN A 158 -4.18 9.36 8.43
N HIS A 159 -3.16 10.14 8.09
CA HIS A 159 -2.19 10.64 9.07
C HIS A 159 -2.82 11.81 9.81
N VAL A 160 -3.37 11.51 10.98
CA VAL A 160 -3.57 12.52 12.01
C VAL A 160 -2.18 12.82 12.57
N PRO A 161 -1.60 14.01 12.32
CA PRO A 161 -0.37 14.41 13.02
C PRO A 161 -0.64 14.26 14.50
N GLU A 162 0.30 13.67 15.25
CA GLU A 162 0.15 13.44 16.70
C GLU A 162 -0.60 14.62 17.32
N PRO A 163 -1.75 14.39 17.99
CA PRO A 163 -2.66 15.47 18.26
C PRO A 163 -1.90 16.56 19.00
N GLY A 164 -1.88 17.79 18.46
CA GLY A 164 -1.35 18.94 19.20
C GLY A 164 -1.93 19.04 20.61
N SER A 165 -3.04 18.33 20.88
CA SER A 165 -3.58 17.97 22.19
C SER A 165 -2.57 17.42 23.20
N LEU A 166 -1.59 16.58 22.82
CA LEU A 166 -0.55 16.09 23.74
C LEU A 166 0.43 17.19 24.11
N ALA A 167 0.82 18.01 23.13
CA ALA A 167 1.64 19.19 23.39
C ALA A 167 0.89 20.22 24.25
N LEU A 168 -0.40 20.45 23.99
CA LEU A 168 -1.27 21.35 24.75
C LEU A 168 -1.56 20.81 26.16
N LEU A 169 -1.75 19.49 26.31
CA LEU A 169 -1.91 18.85 27.61
C LEU A 169 -0.62 18.95 28.42
N GLY A 170 0.53 18.68 27.79
CA GLY A 170 1.85 18.85 28.40
C GLY A 170 2.11 20.29 28.85
N LEU A 171 1.90 21.26 27.95
CA LEU A 171 2.03 22.68 28.27
C LEU A 171 1.04 23.14 29.33
N GLY A 172 -0.20 22.64 29.30
CA GLY A 172 -1.23 22.90 30.30
C GLY A 172 -0.84 22.40 31.69
N LEU A 173 -0.30 21.18 31.77
CA LEU A 173 0.19 20.60 33.03
C LEU A 173 1.43 21.34 33.56
N VAL A 174 2.35 21.76 32.68
CA VAL A 174 3.50 22.59 33.06
C VAL A 174 3.04 23.95 33.58
N ALA A 175 2.09 24.61 32.90
CA ALA A 175 1.53 25.88 33.34
C ALA A 175 0.86 25.76 34.71
N ILE A 176 0.07 24.70 34.94
CA ILE A 176 -0.55 24.41 36.25
C ILE A 176 0.50 24.17 37.34
N ALA A 177 1.56 23.42 37.04
CA ALA A 177 2.64 23.16 37.98
C ALA A 177 3.39 24.45 38.37
N VAL A 178 3.65 25.34 37.41
CA VAL A 178 4.27 26.66 37.65
C VAL A 178 3.34 27.56 38.46
N MET A 179 2.05 27.58 38.17
CA MET A 179 1.06 28.36 38.94
C MET A 179 0.95 27.89 40.40
N ARG A 180 1.06 26.57 40.65
CA ARG A 180 1.01 26.01 42.01
C ARG A 180 2.20 26.43 42.88
N ARG A 181 3.36 26.75 42.28
CA ARG A 181 4.56 27.21 43.01
C ARG A 181 4.52 28.69 43.45
N ARG A 182 3.56 29.49 42.97
CA ARG A 182 3.44 30.92 43.33
C ARG A 182 2.53 31.20 44.55
N LYS A 183 1.97 30.17 45.20
CA LYS A 183 1.10 30.29 46.38
C LYS A 183 1.80 29.95 47.71
N VAL A 184 3.13 30.07 47.79
CA VAL A 184 3.89 30.06 49.06
C VAL A 184 4.57 31.40 49.22
#